data_AF-A0A7C1XR89-F1
#
_entry.id   AF-A0A7C1XR89-F1
#
_cell.length_a   1.000
_cell.length_b   1.000
_cell.length_c   1.000
_cell.angle_alpha   90.00
_cell.angle_beta   90.00
_cell.angle_gamma   90.00
#
_symmetry.space_group_name_H-M   'P 1'
#
loop_
_entity.id
_entity.type
_entity.pdbx_description
1 polymer ?
#
loop_
_entity_poly.entity_id
_entity_poly.type
_entity_poly.pdbx_seq_one_letter_code
_entity_poly.pdbx_strand_id
1 'polypeptide(L)'
;MTPDAQSPMDAIEQAMHDIVSLHRLTVNQLGDLIRVQRDTTDQLQAVSEAMRQVGSLFRDMANAQARVNDALIALSTQLERMTEVDDATKQAIKDLIDQFQQAVPQLDQLAGQLSGFGVLLRQLVREQERLILSAFRQDLERRLPTLFCRYLASLRWGVPGVFYEELAARLPESAVDFWLAADLVVAGALRQAHAPAWLWIMVFVTPEADEALFARASATAMVLGDVLGTVLPAIAVLRPGDAVGMALSQGILLIADGVLHGWEQAIARWIAEG
;
A
#
# COMPACT_ATOMS: atom_id res chain seq x y z
N MET A 1 89.01 123.74 -0.71
CA MET A 1 88.04 124.59 -1.43
C MET A 1 87.31 123.74 -2.45
N THR A 2 85.98 123.74 -2.34
CA THR A 2 84.92 123.37 -3.33
C THR A 2 85.04 124.13 -4.66
N PRO A 3 84.15 123.93 -5.65
CA PRO A 3 83.68 122.69 -6.30
C PRO A 3 83.84 122.79 -7.84
N ASP A 4 84.19 121.73 -8.56
CA ASP A 4 84.04 121.73 -10.03
C ASP A 4 82.86 120.86 -10.42
N ALA A 5 81.84 121.53 -10.97
CA ALA A 5 80.59 120.97 -11.42
C ALA A 5 80.82 119.82 -12.41
N GLN A 6 80.28 118.64 -12.11
CA GLN A 6 80.05 117.62 -13.13
C GLN A 6 79.30 118.27 -14.29
N SER A 7 79.87 118.14 -15.49
CA SER A 7 79.28 118.65 -16.72
C SER A 7 77.84 118.12 -16.82
N PRO A 8 76.83 118.97 -17.10
CA PRO A 8 75.44 118.53 -17.20
C PRO A 8 75.25 117.37 -18.19
N MET A 9 76.18 117.19 -19.14
CA MET A 9 76.14 116.11 -20.12
C MET A 9 76.48 114.72 -19.54
N ASP A 10 77.43 114.61 -18.60
CA ASP A 10 77.80 113.33 -17.98
C ASP A 10 76.73 112.86 -16.99
N ALA A 11 76.07 113.81 -16.30
CA ALA A 11 74.92 113.52 -15.44
C ALA A 11 73.70 113.04 -16.26
N ILE A 12 73.53 113.57 -17.48
CA ILE A 12 72.48 113.13 -18.42
C ILE A 12 72.79 111.73 -18.96
N GLU A 13 74.03 111.42 -19.34
CA GLU A 13 74.41 110.07 -19.80
C GLU A 13 74.26 109.00 -18.71
N GLN A 14 74.69 109.30 -17.47
CA GLN A 14 74.53 108.39 -16.33
C GLN A 14 73.05 108.15 -16.02
N ALA A 15 72.22 109.20 -15.98
CA ALA A 15 70.78 109.08 -15.77
C ALA A 15 70.11 108.28 -16.89
N MET A 16 70.52 108.47 -18.15
CA MET A 16 69.98 107.72 -19.29
C MET A 16 70.37 106.23 -19.23
N HIS A 17 71.59 105.92 -18.78
CA HIS A 17 72.03 104.54 -18.56
C HIS A 17 71.25 103.86 -17.43
N ASP A 18 71.04 104.57 -16.32
CA ASP A 18 70.24 104.08 -15.18
C ASP A 18 68.77 103.90 -15.57
N ILE A 19 68.19 104.81 -16.36
CA ILE A 19 66.83 104.68 -16.91
C ILE A 19 66.75 103.47 -17.83
N VAL A 20 67.71 103.23 -18.72
CA VAL A 20 67.72 102.05 -19.60
C VAL A 20 67.88 100.75 -18.82
N SER A 21 68.71 100.76 -17.77
CA SER A 21 68.90 99.63 -16.87
C SER A 21 67.62 99.31 -16.08
N LEU A 22 66.99 100.32 -15.48
CA LEU A 22 65.68 100.21 -14.83
C LEU A 22 64.62 99.76 -15.82
N HIS A 23 64.58 100.32 -17.03
CA HIS A 23 63.63 99.91 -18.07
C HIS A 23 63.82 98.45 -18.46
N ARG A 24 65.07 97.97 -18.62
CA ARG A 24 65.36 96.54 -18.87
C ARG A 24 64.93 95.66 -17.69
N LEU A 25 65.18 96.08 -16.46
CA LEU A 25 64.75 95.37 -15.26
C LEU A 25 63.22 95.29 -15.22
N THR A 26 62.52 96.41 -15.46
CA THR A 26 61.06 96.47 -15.49
C THR A 26 60.50 95.60 -16.60
N VAL A 27 61.09 95.62 -17.81
CA VAL A 27 60.69 94.77 -18.94
C VAL A 27 60.88 93.29 -18.61
N ASN A 28 61.99 92.91 -17.96
CA ASN A 28 62.22 91.53 -17.52
C ASN A 28 61.21 91.11 -16.45
N GLN A 29 60.95 91.95 -15.45
CA GLN A 29 59.93 91.70 -14.42
C GLN A 29 58.52 91.59 -15.02
N LEU A 30 58.20 92.41 -16.02
CA LEU A 30 56.94 92.32 -16.77
C LEU A 30 56.86 91.00 -17.56
N GLY A 31 57.96 90.56 -18.17
CA GLY A 31 58.05 89.28 -18.85
C GLY A 31 57.82 88.09 -17.91
N ASP A 32 58.40 88.13 -16.70
CA ASP A 32 58.19 87.10 -15.68
C ASP A 32 56.77 87.14 -15.10
N LEU A 33 56.19 88.33 -14.89
CA LEU A 33 54.78 88.48 -14.50
C LEU A 33 53.83 87.92 -15.55
N ILE A 34 54.08 88.17 -16.84
CA ILE A 34 53.30 87.62 -17.95
C ILE A 34 53.42 86.09 -17.98
N ARG A 35 54.61 85.52 -17.71
CA ARG A 35 54.78 84.07 -17.59
C ARG A 35 54.00 83.49 -16.42
N VAL A 36 54.15 84.05 -15.22
CA VAL A 36 53.40 83.61 -14.03
C VAL A 36 51.90 83.75 -14.24
N GLN A 37 51.44 84.83 -14.89
CA GLN A 37 50.03 85.03 -15.23
C GLN A 37 49.54 83.98 -16.21
N ARG A 38 50.33 83.61 -17.23
CA ARG A 38 50.01 82.55 -18.17
C ARG A 38 49.92 81.20 -17.47
N ASP A 39 50.91 80.84 -16.65
CA ASP A 39 50.94 79.60 -15.89
C ASP A 39 49.75 79.51 -14.91
N THR A 40 49.41 80.62 -14.26
CA THR A 40 48.24 80.71 -13.37
C THR A 40 46.94 80.53 -14.17
N THR A 41 46.86 81.10 -15.37
CA THR A 41 45.69 80.95 -16.26
C THR A 41 45.52 79.50 -16.70
N ASP A 42 46.61 78.83 -17.06
CA ASP A 42 46.61 77.41 -17.45
C ASP A 42 46.22 76.51 -16.25
N GLN A 43 46.72 76.81 -15.05
CA GLN A 43 46.31 76.11 -13.81
C GLN A 43 44.83 76.33 -13.49
N LEU A 44 44.30 77.55 -13.64
CA LEU A 44 42.87 77.83 -13.43
C LEU A 44 41.99 77.10 -14.44
N GLN A 45 42.45 76.95 -15.69
CA GLN A 45 41.76 76.13 -16.68
C GLN A 45 41.77 74.64 -16.29
N ALA A 46 42.91 74.10 -15.85
CA ALA A 46 43.00 72.72 -15.38
C ALA A 46 42.10 72.44 -14.16
N VAL A 47 42.06 73.37 -13.19
CA VAL A 47 41.16 73.29 -12.03
C VAL A 47 39.70 73.37 -12.46
N SER A 48 39.37 74.24 -13.42
CA SER A 48 38.00 74.35 -13.94
C SER A 48 37.55 73.06 -14.63
N GLU A 49 38.44 72.40 -15.36
CA GLU A 49 38.14 71.12 -16.01
C GLU A 49 38.00 69.97 -15.00
N ALA A 50 38.87 69.92 -13.98
CA ALA A 50 38.74 68.98 -12.87
C ALA A 50 37.41 69.19 -12.11
N MET A 51 37.00 70.43 -11.89
CA MET A 51 35.70 70.76 -11.26
C MET A 51 34.52 70.32 -12.11
N ARG A 52 34.60 70.42 -13.45
CA ARG A 52 33.57 69.87 -14.34
C ARG A 52 33.49 68.36 -14.24
N GLN A 53 34.62 67.67 -14.17
CA GLN A 53 34.69 66.21 -14.02
C GLN A 53 34.16 65.75 -12.65
N VAL A 54 34.46 66.49 -11.58
CA VAL A 54 33.86 66.25 -10.27
C VAL A 54 32.34 66.47 -10.33
N GLY A 55 31.88 67.52 -11.01
CA GLY A 55 30.46 67.78 -11.24
C GLY A 55 29.73 66.72 -12.09
N SER A 56 30.42 66.04 -13.01
CA SER A 56 29.86 64.88 -13.71
C SER A 56 29.79 63.65 -12.80
N LEU A 57 30.87 63.35 -12.05
CA LEU A 57 30.91 62.23 -11.11
C LEU A 57 29.83 62.32 -10.02
N PHE A 58 29.59 63.52 -9.46
CA PHE A 58 28.51 63.72 -8.50
C PHE A 58 27.12 63.45 -9.10
N ARG A 59 26.90 63.82 -10.36
CA ARG A 59 25.64 63.52 -11.05
C ARG A 59 25.49 62.03 -11.31
N ASP A 60 26.55 61.35 -11.73
CA ASP A 60 26.54 59.90 -11.93
C ASP A 60 26.30 59.15 -10.61
N MET A 61 26.90 59.61 -9.52
CA MET A 61 26.70 59.07 -8.17
C MET A 61 25.26 59.29 -7.69
N ALA A 62 24.69 60.49 -7.88
CA ALA A 62 23.30 60.77 -7.55
C ALA A 62 22.33 59.86 -8.34
N ASN A 63 22.59 59.66 -9.64
CA ASN A 63 21.81 58.75 -10.48
C ASN A 63 21.97 57.29 -10.04
N ALA A 64 23.17 56.86 -9.67
CA ALA A 64 23.41 55.51 -9.13
C ALA A 64 22.68 55.31 -7.80
N GLN A 65 22.73 56.30 -6.90
CA GLN A 65 22.04 56.27 -5.61
C GLN A 65 20.52 56.22 -5.77
N ALA A 66 19.95 56.96 -6.71
CA ALA A 66 18.53 56.89 -7.04
C ALA A 66 18.13 55.47 -7.49
N ARG A 67 18.90 54.85 -8.41
CA ARG A 67 18.64 53.48 -8.86
C ARG A 67 18.73 52.43 -7.74
N VAL A 68 19.67 52.60 -6.81
CA VAL A 68 19.78 51.73 -5.63
C VAL A 68 18.55 51.88 -4.73
N ASN A 69 18.09 53.11 -4.51
CA ASN A 69 16.89 53.36 -3.71
C ASN A 69 15.65 52.71 -4.34
N ASP A 70 15.46 52.85 -5.65
CA ASP A 70 14.35 52.21 -6.38
C ASP A 70 14.41 50.67 -6.28
N ALA A 71 15.61 50.09 -6.39
CA ALA A 71 15.80 48.65 -6.23
C ALA A 71 15.50 48.15 -4.81
N LEU A 72 15.87 48.93 -3.78
CA LEU A 72 15.55 48.61 -2.38
C LEU A 72 14.05 48.66 -2.10
N ILE A 73 13.33 49.65 -2.67
CA ILE A 73 11.88 49.74 -2.56
C ILE A 73 11.23 48.51 -3.22
N ALA A 74 11.66 48.14 -4.43
CA ALA A 74 11.14 46.96 -5.13
C ALA A 74 11.39 45.66 -4.34
N LEU A 75 12.58 45.51 -3.76
CA LEU A 75 12.93 44.35 -2.93
C LEU A 75 12.07 44.29 -1.66
N SER A 76 11.82 45.41 -1.00
CA SER A 76 10.95 45.49 0.18
C SER A 76 9.53 45.02 -0.16
N THR A 77 8.96 45.52 -1.26
CA THR A 77 7.62 45.09 -1.70
C THR A 77 7.58 43.60 -2.08
N GLN A 78 8.66 43.06 -2.65
CA GLN A 78 8.74 41.63 -2.96
C GLN A 78 8.81 40.77 -1.69
N LEU A 79 9.54 41.22 -0.67
CA LEU A 79 9.63 40.53 0.63
C LEU A 79 8.29 40.51 1.37
N GLU A 80 7.54 41.63 1.34
CA GLU A 80 6.20 41.69 1.91
C GLU A 80 5.26 40.67 1.26
N ARG A 81 5.21 40.64 -0.08
CA ARG A 81 4.42 39.64 -0.83
C ARG A 81 4.86 38.21 -0.53
N MET A 82 6.16 37.96 -0.38
CA MET A 82 6.67 36.64 -0.04
C MET A 82 6.23 36.20 1.37
N THR A 83 6.13 37.15 2.30
CA THR A 83 5.67 36.89 3.67
C THR A 83 4.17 36.57 3.67
N GLU A 84 3.36 37.30 2.90
CA GLU A 84 1.94 36.98 2.71
C GLU A 84 1.72 35.58 2.11
N VAL A 85 2.52 35.22 1.11
CA VAL A 85 2.46 33.87 0.50
C VAL A 85 2.88 32.80 1.50
N ASP A 86 3.92 33.04 2.30
CA ASP A 86 4.38 32.10 3.35
C ASP A 86 3.30 31.88 4.41
N ASP A 87 2.64 32.95 4.88
CA ASP A 87 1.55 32.86 5.85
C ASP A 87 0.32 32.12 5.27
N ALA A 88 -0.05 32.41 4.02
CA ALA A 88 -1.13 31.70 3.34
C ALA A 88 -0.80 30.20 3.17
N THR A 89 0.45 29.88 2.85
CA THR A 89 0.93 28.49 2.69
C THR A 89 0.89 27.76 4.03
N LYS A 90 1.36 28.40 5.11
CA LYS A 90 1.29 27.83 6.47
C LYS A 90 -0.14 27.54 6.88
N GLN A 91 -1.06 28.45 6.58
CA GLN A 91 -2.48 28.24 6.89
C GLN A 91 -3.07 27.09 6.08
N ALA A 92 -2.80 27.02 4.78
CA ALA A 92 -3.28 25.92 3.94
C ALA A 92 -2.72 24.56 4.39
N ILE A 93 -1.44 24.50 4.80
CA ILE A 93 -0.84 23.29 5.38
C ILE A 93 -1.54 22.89 6.67
N LYS A 94 -1.84 23.85 7.56
CA LYS A 94 -2.56 23.58 8.80
C LYS A 94 -3.96 23.03 8.54
N ASP A 95 -4.71 23.66 7.65
CA ASP A 95 -6.07 23.21 7.29
C ASP A 95 -6.04 21.79 6.69
N LEU A 96 -5.03 21.49 5.87
CA LEU A 96 -4.82 20.16 5.30
C LEU A 96 -4.47 19.12 6.39
N ILE A 97 -3.61 19.46 7.35
CA ILE A 97 -3.31 18.60 8.50
C ILE A 97 -4.58 18.32 9.31
N ASP A 98 -5.39 19.34 9.59
CA ASP A 98 -6.64 19.20 10.34
C ASP A 98 -7.64 18.30 9.58
N GLN A 99 -7.75 18.45 8.27
CA GLN A 99 -8.56 17.55 7.41
C GLN A 99 -8.04 16.10 7.46
N PHE A 100 -6.73 15.90 7.38
CA PHE A 100 -6.13 14.56 7.49
C PHE A 100 -6.37 13.94 8.87
N GLN A 101 -6.23 14.71 9.95
CA GLN A 101 -6.49 14.22 11.31
C GLN A 101 -7.95 13.81 11.53
N GLN A 102 -8.89 14.40 10.80
CA GLN A 102 -10.31 14.00 10.83
C GLN A 102 -10.60 12.80 9.94
N ALA A 103 -9.93 12.67 8.79
CA ALA A 103 -10.17 11.60 7.83
C ALA A 103 -9.58 10.24 8.26
N VAL A 104 -8.38 10.25 8.87
CA VAL A 104 -7.70 9.00 9.28
C VAL A 104 -8.54 8.15 10.25
N PRO A 105 -9.13 8.69 11.33
CA PRO A 105 -9.98 7.91 12.23
C PRO A 105 -11.23 7.33 11.55
N GLN A 106 -11.80 8.03 10.56
CA GLN A 106 -12.95 7.54 9.80
C GLN A 106 -12.58 6.34 8.92
N LEU A 107 -11.40 6.39 8.29
CA LEU A 107 -10.87 5.27 7.52
C LEU A 107 -10.57 4.06 8.41
N ASP A 108 -9.99 4.26 9.60
CA ASP A 108 -9.76 3.18 10.57
C ASP A 108 -11.08 2.55 11.05
N GLN A 109 -12.11 3.37 11.30
CA GLN A 109 -13.43 2.88 11.67
C GLN A 109 -14.07 2.04 10.55
N LEU A 110 -13.98 2.50 9.30
CA LEU A 110 -14.45 1.75 8.13
C LEU A 110 -13.69 0.43 7.93
N ALA A 111 -12.36 0.45 8.10
CA ALA A 111 -11.54 -0.75 8.04
C ALA A 111 -11.93 -1.76 9.13
N GLY A 112 -12.19 -1.28 10.35
CA GLY A 112 -12.69 -2.09 11.46
C GLY A 112 -14.05 -2.72 11.16
N GLN A 113 -15.00 -1.94 10.61
CA GLN A 113 -16.33 -2.43 10.22
C GLN A 113 -16.25 -3.50 9.12
N LEU A 114 -15.42 -3.29 8.09
CA LEU A 114 -15.21 -4.25 7.01
C LEU A 114 -14.61 -5.56 7.52
N SER A 115 -13.66 -5.50 8.44
CA SER A 115 -13.08 -6.69 9.09
C SER A 115 -14.14 -7.46 9.87
N GLY A 116 -14.98 -6.76 10.65
CA GLY A 116 -16.12 -7.36 11.36
C GLY A 116 -17.11 -8.04 10.42
N PHE A 117 -17.45 -7.39 9.30
CA PHE A 117 -18.32 -7.96 8.28
C PHE A 117 -17.73 -9.24 7.65
N GLY A 118 -16.42 -9.28 7.43
CA GLY A 118 -15.73 -10.47 6.93
C GLY A 118 -15.80 -11.68 7.90
N VAL A 119 -15.80 -11.45 9.21
CA VAL A 119 -16.03 -12.50 10.21
C VAL A 119 -17.47 -13.02 10.14
N LEU A 120 -18.45 -12.12 10.10
CA LEU A 120 -19.87 -12.48 10.02
C LEU A 120 -20.19 -13.24 8.73
N LEU A 121 -19.64 -12.84 7.59
CA LEU A 121 -19.82 -13.56 6.33
C LEU A 121 -19.26 -14.99 6.40
N ARG A 122 -18.07 -15.17 6.98
CA ARG A 122 -17.49 -16.52 7.16
C ARG A 122 -18.35 -17.38 8.09
N GLN A 123 -18.90 -16.81 9.15
CA GLN A 123 -19.82 -17.52 10.03
C GLN A 123 -21.12 -17.90 9.29
N LEU A 124 -21.69 -16.96 8.53
CA LEU A 124 -22.91 -17.19 7.76
C LEU A 124 -22.72 -18.31 6.72
N VAL A 125 -21.59 -18.30 5.99
CA VAL A 125 -21.27 -19.36 5.01
C VAL A 125 -21.15 -20.72 5.71
N ARG A 126 -20.47 -20.79 6.86
CA ARG A 126 -20.36 -22.04 7.63
C ARG A 126 -21.70 -22.53 8.15
N GLU A 127 -22.56 -21.64 8.64
CA GLU A 127 -23.90 -21.97 9.10
C GLU A 127 -24.78 -22.44 7.94
N GLN A 128 -24.71 -21.77 6.79
CA GLN A 128 -25.41 -22.17 5.58
C GLN A 128 -24.98 -23.57 5.11
N GLU A 129 -23.68 -23.83 5.04
CA GLU A 129 -23.15 -25.14 4.65
C GLU A 129 -23.60 -26.24 5.62
N ARG A 130 -23.56 -25.98 6.93
CA ARG A 130 -24.08 -26.90 7.95
C ARG A 130 -25.57 -27.19 7.77
N LEU A 131 -26.38 -26.17 7.48
CA LEU A 131 -27.82 -26.34 7.25
C LEU A 131 -28.10 -27.16 5.98
N ILE A 132 -27.37 -26.87 4.89
CA ILE A 132 -27.49 -27.62 3.64
C ILE A 132 -27.14 -29.11 3.86
N LEU A 133 -26.05 -29.40 4.56
CA LEU A 133 -25.66 -30.79 4.85
C LEU A 133 -26.65 -31.50 5.76
N SER A 134 -27.19 -30.80 6.76
CA SER A 134 -28.24 -31.34 7.63
C SER A 134 -29.50 -31.69 6.84
N ALA A 135 -29.94 -30.79 5.95
CA ALA A 135 -31.09 -31.01 5.08
C ALA A 135 -30.83 -32.15 4.09
N PHE A 136 -29.63 -32.23 3.51
CA PHE A 136 -29.22 -33.30 2.62
C PHE A 136 -29.23 -34.66 3.33
N ARG A 137 -28.72 -34.75 4.56
CA ARG A 137 -28.78 -35.98 5.37
C ARG A 137 -30.22 -36.41 5.64
N GLN A 138 -31.11 -35.47 5.98
CA GLN A 138 -32.52 -35.77 6.22
C GLN A 138 -33.25 -36.23 4.95
N ASP A 139 -32.98 -35.60 3.80
CA ASP A 139 -33.53 -36.06 2.51
C ASP A 139 -32.99 -37.45 2.15
N LEU A 140 -31.69 -37.67 2.36
CA LEU A 140 -31.06 -38.97 2.16
C LEU A 140 -31.72 -40.04 3.03
N GLU A 141 -31.89 -39.80 4.32
CA GLU A 141 -32.52 -40.73 5.27
C GLU A 141 -33.92 -41.17 4.79
N ARG A 142 -34.71 -40.23 4.25
CA ARG A 142 -36.03 -40.54 3.66
C ARG A 142 -35.96 -41.37 2.39
N ARG A 143 -34.87 -41.28 1.62
CA ARG A 143 -34.66 -42.01 0.37
C ARG A 143 -33.97 -43.35 0.55
N LEU A 144 -33.33 -43.63 1.69
CA LEU A 144 -32.66 -44.91 1.96
C LEU A 144 -33.55 -46.13 1.64
N PRO A 145 -34.85 -46.15 1.97
CA PRO A 145 -35.73 -47.25 1.57
C PRO A 145 -35.75 -47.47 0.06
N THR A 146 -35.94 -46.40 -0.73
CA THR A 146 -35.98 -46.47 -2.19
C THR A 146 -34.63 -46.87 -2.79
N LEU A 147 -33.52 -46.43 -2.20
CA LEU A 147 -32.18 -46.76 -2.68
C LEU A 147 -31.82 -48.23 -2.47
N PHE A 148 -32.18 -48.79 -1.32
CA PHE A 148 -31.68 -50.09 -0.86
C PHE A 148 -32.70 -51.23 -0.85
N CYS A 149 -34.01 -50.98 -0.91
CA CYS A 149 -35.03 -52.06 -0.80
C CYS A 149 -34.95 -53.10 -1.93
N ARG A 150 -34.43 -52.71 -3.10
CA ARG A 150 -34.15 -53.62 -4.23
C ARG A 150 -33.03 -54.63 -3.92
N TYR A 151 -32.11 -54.27 -3.03
CA TYR A 151 -30.94 -55.09 -2.71
C TYR A 151 -31.06 -55.79 -1.36
N LEU A 152 -31.75 -55.18 -0.39
CA LEU A 152 -31.85 -55.65 0.98
C LEU A 152 -33.30 -56.01 1.37
N ALA A 153 -33.44 -57.10 2.12
CA ALA A 153 -34.64 -57.48 2.85
C ALA A 153 -34.51 -57.07 4.32
N SER A 154 -35.64 -56.93 5.03
CA SER A 154 -35.67 -56.52 6.45
C SER A 154 -34.89 -55.23 6.73
N LEU A 155 -35.02 -54.25 5.83
CA LEU A 155 -34.26 -53.01 5.85
C LEU A 155 -34.53 -52.21 7.14
N ARG A 156 -33.46 -51.80 7.82
CA ARG A 156 -33.43 -50.88 8.96
C ARG A 156 -32.45 -49.76 8.66
N TRP A 157 -32.72 -48.54 9.10
CA TRP A 157 -31.82 -47.41 8.91
C TRP A 157 -31.99 -46.38 10.02
N GLY A 158 -31.00 -45.52 10.18
CA GLY A 158 -31.02 -44.41 11.13
C GLY A 158 -29.61 -43.93 11.46
N VAL A 159 -29.49 -43.06 12.45
CA VAL A 159 -28.18 -42.66 13.00
C VAL A 159 -27.57 -43.81 13.82
N PRO A 160 -26.23 -43.93 13.93
CA PRO A 160 -25.57 -45.03 14.64
C PRO A 160 -26.08 -45.27 16.07
N GLY A 161 -26.45 -44.19 16.77
CA GLY A 161 -26.99 -44.25 18.15
C GLY A 161 -28.29 -45.05 18.29
N VAL A 162 -29.11 -45.15 17.22
CA VAL A 162 -30.37 -45.93 17.25
C VAL A 162 -30.12 -47.42 17.42
N PHE A 163 -28.96 -47.91 16.96
CA PHE A 163 -28.57 -49.32 17.05
C PHE A 163 -27.62 -49.61 18.21
N TYR A 164 -27.28 -48.59 19.02
CA TYR A 164 -26.24 -48.71 20.03
C TYR A 164 -26.56 -49.79 21.07
N GLU A 165 -27.78 -49.82 21.61
CA GLU A 165 -28.18 -50.84 22.60
C GLU A 165 -28.11 -52.28 22.05
N GLU A 166 -28.45 -52.47 20.78
CA GLU A 166 -28.37 -53.79 20.11
C GLU A 166 -26.92 -54.24 19.90
N LEU A 167 -26.02 -53.29 19.63
CA LEU A 167 -24.64 -53.56 19.29
C LEU A 167 -23.67 -53.40 20.47
N ALA A 168 -24.11 -52.82 21.60
CA ALA A 168 -23.25 -52.54 22.76
C ALA A 168 -22.59 -53.81 23.33
N ALA A 169 -23.27 -54.95 23.29
CA ALA A 169 -22.70 -56.22 23.72
C ALA A 169 -21.68 -56.83 22.73
N ARG A 170 -21.66 -56.35 21.49
CA ARG A 170 -20.83 -56.87 20.39
C ARG A 170 -19.68 -55.92 20.03
N LEU A 171 -19.84 -54.61 20.22
CA LEU A 171 -18.86 -53.58 19.90
C LEU A 171 -17.85 -53.40 21.05
N PRO A 172 -16.55 -53.70 20.85
CA PRO A 172 -15.53 -53.33 21.81
C PRO A 172 -15.35 -51.80 21.85
N GLU A 173 -14.87 -51.25 22.97
CA GLU A 173 -14.66 -49.80 23.13
C GLU A 173 -13.82 -49.18 22.00
N SER A 174 -12.82 -49.92 21.50
CA SER A 174 -11.97 -49.49 20.37
C SER A 174 -12.72 -49.32 19.04
N ALA A 175 -13.88 -49.96 18.87
CA ALA A 175 -14.70 -49.90 17.65
C ALA A 175 -15.88 -48.92 17.77
N VAL A 176 -16.22 -48.46 18.99
CA VAL A 176 -17.34 -47.55 19.24
C VAL A 176 -17.14 -46.22 18.51
N ASP A 177 -15.94 -45.64 18.57
CA ASP A 177 -15.65 -44.38 17.88
C ASP A 177 -15.80 -44.51 16.35
N PHE A 178 -15.42 -45.66 15.79
CA PHE A 178 -15.62 -45.96 14.36
C PHE A 178 -17.10 -46.12 14.01
N TRP A 179 -17.90 -46.73 14.89
CA TRP A 179 -19.35 -46.86 14.71
C TRP A 179 -20.05 -45.50 14.73
N LEU A 180 -19.70 -44.66 15.71
CA LEU A 180 -20.30 -43.33 15.91
C LEU A 180 -19.79 -42.29 14.90
N ALA A 181 -18.71 -42.56 14.18
CA ALA A 181 -18.17 -41.66 13.15
C ALA A 181 -19.03 -41.60 11.88
N ALA A 182 -19.92 -42.56 11.63
CA ALA A 182 -20.83 -42.52 10.48
C ALA A 182 -22.02 -41.60 10.73
N ASP A 183 -22.51 -40.95 9.68
CA ASP A 183 -23.67 -40.06 9.77
C ASP A 183 -24.98 -40.84 9.77
N LEU A 184 -25.03 -41.92 8.98
CA LEU A 184 -26.17 -42.82 8.88
C LEU A 184 -25.69 -44.26 8.76
N VAL A 185 -26.54 -45.18 9.19
CA VAL A 185 -26.33 -46.62 9.08
C VAL A 185 -27.54 -47.22 8.38
N VAL A 186 -27.27 -48.13 7.44
CA VAL A 186 -28.29 -48.98 6.82
C VAL A 186 -27.97 -50.44 7.12
N ALA A 187 -28.96 -51.21 7.53
CA ALA A 187 -28.82 -52.61 7.86
C ALA A 187 -29.90 -53.45 7.19
N GLY A 188 -29.57 -54.67 6.79
CA GLY A 188 -30.56 -55.59 6.21
C GLY A 188 -29.95 -56.90 5.74
N ALA A 189 -30.80 -57.87 5.42
CA ALA A 189 -30.37 -59.14 4.85
C ALA A 189 -30.21 -59.01 3.32
N LEU A 190 -29.08 -59.46 2.78
CA LEU A 190 -28.83 -59.41 1.34
C LEU A 190 -29.81 -60.32 0.57
N ARG A 191 -30.58 -59.77 -0.36
CA ARG A 191 -31.65 -60.52 -1.08
C ARG A 191 -31.12 -61.60 -2.02
N GLN A 192 -29.97 -61.36 -2.64
CA GLN A 192 -29.41 -62.20 -3.70
C GLN A 192 -28.32 -63.16 -3.19
N ALA A 193 -28.09 -63.22 -1.87
CA ALA A 193 -27.08 -64.07 -1.30
C ALA A 193 -27.57 -65.52 -1.17
N HIS A 194 -26.68 -66.48 -1.46
CA HIS A 194 -26.95 -67.91 -1.30
C HIS A 194 -27.20 -68.31 0.17
N ALA A 195 -26.67 -67.54 1.11
CA ALA A 195 -27.02 -67.56 2.53
C ALA A 195 -27.39 -66.14 2.99
N PRO A 196 -28.44 -65.93 3.79
CA PRO A 196 -28.87 -64.59 4.21
C PRO A 196 -27.81 -63.97 5.15
N ALA A 197 -26.86 -63.24 4.56
CA ALA A 197 -25.88 -62.46 5.29
C ALA A 197 -26.52 -61.13 5.72
N TRP A 198 -26.48 -60.84 7.01
CA TRP A 198 -26.87 -59.53 7.54
C TRP A 198 -25.76 -58.54 7.25
N LEU A 199 -26.11 -57.47 6.54
CA LEU A 199 -25.19 -56.47 6.04
C LEU A 199 -25.38 -55.15 6.79
N TRP A 200 -24.28 -54.54 7.21
CA TRP A 200 -24.24 -53.18 7.72
C TRP A 200 -23.58 -52.26 6.70
N ILE A 201 -24.17 -51.10 6.43
CA ILE A 201 -23.65 -50.10 5.50
C ILE A 201 -23.46 -48.81 6.29
N MET A 202 -22.21 -48.36 6.38
CA MET A 202 -21.81 -47.14 7.09
C MET A 202 -21.77 -45.98 6.11
N VAL A 203 -22.68 -45.02 6.25
CA VAL A 203 -22.84 -43.90 5.32
C VAL A 203 -22.23 -42.63 5.91
N PHE A 204 -21.24 -42.07 5.22
CA PHE A 204 -20.63 -40.78 5.53
C PHE A 204 -21.19 -39.68 4.62
N VAL A 205 -21.74 -38.63 5.18
CA VAL A 205 -22.35 -37.51 4.45
C VAL A 205 -21.36 -36.35 4.39
N THR A 206 -20.98 -35.96 3.17
CA THR A 206 -19.97 -34.92 2.95
C THR A 206 -20.41 -33.94 1.86
N PRO A 207 -19.99 -32.66 1.92
CA PRO A 207 -20.23 -31.74 0.82
C PRO A 207 -19.47 -32.15 -0.46
N GLU A 208 -18.24 -32.62 -0.31
CA GLU A 208 -17.33 -33.07 -1.37
C GLU A 208 -16.53 -34.28 -0.86
N ALA A 209 -16.24 -35.25 -1.73
CA ALA A 209 -15.43 -36.41 -1.34
C ALA A 209 -13.97 -36.22 -1.77
N ASP A 210 -13.07 -36.55 -0.86
CA ASP A 210 -11.63 -36.55 -1.06
C ASP A 210 -11.04 -37.94 -0.74
N GLU A 211 -9.78 -38.15 -1.14
CA GLU A 211 -9.08 -39.41 -0.94
C GLU A 211 -8.98 -39.80 0.55
N ALA A 212 -8.83 -38.81 1.43
CA ALA A 212 -8.77 -39.01 2.88
C ALA A 212 -10.09 -39.59 3.43
N LEU A 213 -11.24 -39.13 2.95
CA LEU A 213 -12.54 -39.65 3.33
C LEU A 213 -12.72 -41.10 2.85
N PHE A 214 -12.32 -41.41 1.61
CA PHE A 214 -12.39 -42.79 1.10
C PHE A 214 -11.49 -43.75 1.89
N ALA A 215 -10.27 -43.32 2.24
CA ALA A 215 -9.36 -44.08 3.08
C ALA A 215 -9.94 -44.29 4.49
N ARG A 216 -10.53 -43.25 5.09
CA ARG A 216 -11.20 -43.34 6.39
C ARG A 216 -12.39 -44.30 6.34
N ALA A 217 -13.26 -44.17 5.35
CA ALA A 217 -14.43 -45.03 5.20
C ALA A 217 -14.02 -46.50 5.06
N SER A 218 -12.98 -46.79 4.26
CA SER A 218 -12.40 -48.14 4.14
C SER A 218 -11.87 -48.65 5.49
N ALA A 219 -11.08 -47.84 6.20
CA ALA A 219 -10.52 -48.23 7.48
C ALA A 219 -11.63 -48.52 8.52
N THR A 220 -12.66 -47.68 8.58
CA THR A 220 -13.84 -47.90 9.42
C THR A 220 -14.52 -49.22 9.08
N ALA A 221 -14.74 -49.52 7.79
CA ALA A 221 -15.38 -50.76 7.37
C ALA A 221 -14.55 -52.00 7.73
N MET A 222 -13.22 -51.94 7.62
CA MET A 222 -12.34 -53.03 8.05
C MET A 222 -12.43 -53.28 9.56
N VAL A 223 -12.25 -52.24 10.39
CA VAL A 223 -12.30 -52.36 11.85
C VAL A 223 -13.66 -52.89 12.33
N LEU A 224 -14.74 -52.38 11.75
CA LEU A 224 -16.09 -52.84 12.11
C LEU A 224 -16.41 -54.22 11.52
N GLY A 225 -15.83 -54.58 10.38
CA GLY A 225 -15.98 -55.89 9.75
C GLY A 225 -15.47 -57.02 10.63
N ASP A 226 -14.32 -56.83 11.28
CA ASP A 226 -13.76 -57.81 12.23
C ASP A 226 -14.70 -58.12 13.42
N VAL A 227 -15.59 -57.18 13.75
CA VAL A 227 -16.49 -57.27 14.91
C VAL A 227 -17.91 -57.69 14.50
N LEU A 228 -18.43 -57.10 13.42
CA LEU A 228 -19.83 -57.23 13.00
C LEU A 228 -20.02 -58.22 11.85
N GLY A 229 -18.93 -58.67 11.22
CA GLY A 229 -18.90 -59.51 10.03
C GLY A 229 -18.96 -58.65 8.77
N THR A 230 -20.14 -58.52 8.17
CA THR A 230 -20.27 -57.89 6.86
C THR A 230 -20.58 -56.40 6.98
N VAL A 231 -19.58 -55.56 6.73
CA VAL A 231 -19.70 -54.09 6.77
C VAL A 231 -19.25 -53.49 5.44
N LEU A 232 -20.08 -52.61 4.88
CA LEU A 232 -19.78 -51.86 3.66
C LEU A 232 -19.62 -50.37 3.95
N PRO A 233 -18.55 -49.74 3.44
CA PRO A 233 -18.44 -48.30 3.45
C PRO A 233 -19.32 -47.69 2.34
N ALA A 234 -20.01 -46.61 2.67
CA ALA A 234 -20.78 -45.79 1.76
C ALA A 234 -20.49 -44.30 1.99
N ILE A 235 -20.43 -43.52 0.93
CA ILE A 235 -20.27 -42.08 0.99
C ILE A 235 -21.43 -41.43 0.25
N ALA A 236 -22.11 -40.50 0.90
CA ALA A 236 -23.11 -39.65 0.29
C ALA A 236 -22.54 -38.25 0.08
N VAL A 237 -22.51 -37.82 -1.16
CA VAL A 237 -21.88 -36.55 -1.57
C VAL A 237 -22.93 -35.59 -2.09
N LEU A 238 -22.83 -34.32 -1.68
CA LEU A 238 -23.68 -33.28 -2.25
C LEU A 238 -23.18 -32.85 -3.64
N ARG A 239 -21.85 -32.79 -3.83
CA ARG A 239 -21.19 -32.41 -5.07
C ARG A 239 -20.29 -33.56 -5.52
N PRO A 240 -20.71 -34.39 -6.49
CA PRO A 240 -20.00 -35.64 -6.79
C PRO A 240 -18.63 -35.45 -7.44
N GLY A 241 -18.43 -34.46 -8.33
CA GLY A 241 -17.14 -34.29 -9.02
C GLY A 241 -16.59 -35.61 -9.57
N ASP A 242 -15.33 -35.93 -9.24
CA ASP A 242 -14.66 -37.18 -9.62
C ASP A 242 -14.90 -38.37 -8.65
N ALA A 243 -15.76 -38.19 -7.63
CA ALA A 243 -15.99 -39.19 -6.58
C ALA A 243 -16.53 -40.52 -7.13
N VAL A 244 -17.27 -40.52 -8.25
CA VAL A 244 -17.79 -41.74 -8.88
C VAL A 244 -16.65 -42.67 -9.31
N GLY A 245 -15.61 -42.11 -9.94
CA GLY A 245 -14.46 -42.90 -10.38
C GLY A 245 -13.68 -43.49 -9.19
N MET A 246 -13.48 -42.69 -8.14
CA MET A 246 -12.81 -43.15 -6.91
C MET A 246 -13.61 -44.22 -6.17
N ALA A 247 -14.92 -44.05 -6.05
CA ALA A 247 -15.80 -45.01 -5.41
C ALA A 247 -15.77 -46.37 -6.11
N LEU A 248 -15.83 -46.38 -7.45
CA LEU A 248 -15.78 -47.60 -8.24
C LEU A 248 -14.42 -48.30 -8.14
N SER A 249 -13.30 -47.56 -8.15
CA SER A 249 -11.96 -48.15 -8.03
C SER A 249 -11.68 -48.69 -6.63
N GLN A 250 -12.24 -48.06 -5.60
CA GLN A 250 -12.07 -48.47 -4.21
C GLN A 250 -13.17 -49.42 -3.71
N GLY A 251 -14.14 -49.79 -4.55
CA GLY A 251 -15.26 -50.64 -4.14
C GLY A 251 -16.04 -50.08 -2.94
N ILE A 252 -16.24 -48.76 -2.92
CA ILE A 252 -17.00 -48.04 -1.90
C ILE A 252 -18.32 -47.62 -2.53
N LEU A 253 -19.43 -47.76 -1.79
CA LEU A 253 -20.72 -47.31 -2.27
C LEU A 253 -20.76 -45.78 -2.33
N LEU A 254 -21.28 -45.22 -3.42
CA LEU A 254 -21.46 -43.78 -3.54
C LEU A 254 -22.94 -43.45 -3.75
N ILE A 255 -23.44 -42.50 -2.97
CA ILE A 255 -24.78 -41.94 -3.12
C ILE A 255 -24.61 -40.49 -3.60
N ALA A 256 -24.94 -40.26 -4.86
CA ALA A 256 -24.86 -38.96 -5.51
C ALA A 256 -26.13 -38.73 -6.31
N ASP A 257 -26.66 -37.50 -6.32
CA ASP A 257 -27.85 -37.12 -7.09
C ASP A 257 -29.08 -38.03 -6.86
N GLY A 258 -29.19 -38.60 -5.66
CA GLY A 258 -30.27 -39.52 -5.30
C GLY A 258 -30.17 -40.90 -5.95
N VAL A 259 -28.99 -41.29 -6.46
CA VAL A 259 -28.71 -42.58 -7.08
C VAL A 259 -27.60 -43.29 -6.30
N LEU A 260 -27.72 -44.61 -6.18
CA LEU A 260 -26.69 -45.48 -5.60
C LEU A 260 -25.78 -46.03 -6.71
N HIS A 261 -24.49 -45.79 -6.58
CA HIS A 261 -23.43 -46.25 -7.47
C HIS A 261 -22.52 -47.27 -6.77
N GLY A 262 -21.88 -48.13 -7.57
CA GLY A 262 -20.82 -49.02 -7.08
C GLY A 262 -21.31 -50.26 -6.32
N TRP A 263 -22.60 -50.61 -6.39
CA TRP A 263 -23.17 -51.74 -5.65
C TRP A 263 -22.42 -53.05 -5.92
N GLU A 264 -22.31 -53.46 -7.17
CA GLU A 264 -21.63 -54.71 -7.55
C GLU A 264 -20.15 -54.72 -7.16
N GLN A 265 -19.45 -53.60 -7.40
CA GLN A 265 -18.03 -53.47 -7.05
C GLN A 265 -17.81 -53.57 -5.54
N ALA A 266 -18.69 -52.96 -4.74
CA ALA A 266 -18.60 -53.00 -3.29
C ALA A 266 -18.92 -54.39 -2.73
N ILE A 267 -19.95 -55.06 -3.24
CA ILE A 267 -20.26 -56.45 -2.84
C ILE A 267 -19.11 -57.40 -3.19
N ALA A 268 -18.56 -57.31 -4.40
CA ALA A 268 -17.44 -58.13 -4.82
C ALA A 268 -16.21 -57.94 -3.92
N ARG A 269 -15.90 -56.69 -3.55
CA ARG A 269 -14.73 -56.38 -2.73
C ARG A 269 -14.87 -56.83 -1.27
N TRP A 270 -16.03 -56.59 -0.66
CA TRP A 270 -16.16 -56.72 0.80
C TRP A 270 -16.89 -57.97 1.26
N ILE A 271 -17.59 -58.67 0.35
CA ILE A 271 -18.34 -59.88 0.68
C ILE A 271 -17.75 -61.12 -0.02
N ALA A 272 -17.25 -61.00 -1.26
CA ALA A 272 -16.82 -62.15 -2.04
C ALA A 272 -15.39 -62.67 -1.71
N GLU A 273 -14.67 -62.04 -0.79
CA GLU A 273 -13.36 -62.51 -0.28
C GLU A 273 -13.43 -63.18 1.11
N GLY A 274 -14.63 -63.51 1.60
CA GLY A 274 -14.86 -64.27 2.84
C GLY A 274 -15.16 -65.74 2.63
#